data_AF-W0J853-F1
#
_entry.id   AF-W0J853-F1
#
_cell.length_a   1.000
_cell.length_b   1.000
_cell.length_c   1.000
_cell.angle_alpha   90.00
_cell.angle_beta   90.00
_cell.angle_gamma   90.00
#
_symmetry.space_group_name_H-M   'P 1'
#
loop_
_entity.id
_entity.type
_entity.pdbx_description
1 polymer ?
#
loop_
_entity_poly.entity_id
_entity_poly.type
_entity_poly.pdbx_seq_one_letter_code
_entity_poly.pdbx_strand_id
1 'polypeptide(L)'
;MTASARKRYYLSALLAAGLLSAFSFQFFSLFGQAPDWWTQQGVIDPAATPDDYAAANIGQLKHIATQATAEMNAKLPGGAGEAINALVTSWQQPPAEGVTHDDFAALNLGQLKAVAKLFYDRLAVAGYGGPPLADGQPYPWPSDASGTDNYALANIGQIKHVFSFTVPSGPPGFVDTDGNGIDDNWELAHFGQIGIDPTADPDNDGLSNLAEFLAGADPNAAAESVPPASLNLIVYSP
;
A
#
# COMPACT_ATOMS: atom_id res chain seq x y z
N MET A 1 6.05 -5.20 -73.59
CA MET A 1 5.70 -4.32 -72.45
C MET A 1 4.90 -5.14 -71.46
N THR A 2 5.43 -5.25 -70.25
CA THR A 2 5.24 -6.34 -69.28
C THR A 2 4.05 -6.13 -68.34
N ALA A 3 3.06 -7.04 -68.36
CA ALA A 3 2.05 -7.15 -67.30
C ALA A 3 2.55 -8.11 -66.22
N SER A 4 3.43 -7.61 -65.35
CA SER A 4 3.93 -8.33 -64.18
C SER A 4 3.13 -7.92 -62.93
N ALA A 5 2.90 -8.89 -62.05
CA ALA A 5 2.66 -8.70 -60.61
C ALA A 5 1.30 -8.13 -60.12
N ARG A 6 0.17 -8.80 -60.39
CA ARG A 6 -1.08 -8.61 -59.59
C ARG A 6 -1.72 -9.90 -59.07
N LYS A 7 -0.92 -10.92 -58.78
CA LYS A 7 -1.36 -12.11 -58.03
C LYS A 7 -0.24 -12.55 -57.11
N ARG A 8 -0.06 -11.86 -55.98
CA ARG A 8 0.76 -12.32 -54.83
C ARG A 8 0.76 -11.41 -53.57
N TYR A 9 -0.26 -10.57 -53.36
CA TYR A 9 -0.28 -9.63 -52.21
C TYR A 9 -1.35 -9.91 -51.14
N TYR A 10 -1.95 -11.11 -51.09
CA TYR A 10 -2.89 -11.50 -50.03
C TYR A 10 -2.35 -12.56 -49.06
N LEU A 11 -1.07 -12.94 -49.15
CA LEU A 11 -0.43 -13.84 -48.18
C LEU A 11 0.69 -13.19 -47.35
N SER A 12 0.99 -11.90 -47.55
CA SER A 12 2.03 -11.18 -46.80
C SER A 12 1.47 -10.13 -45.83
N ALA A 13 0.15 -10.06 -45.65
CA ALA A 13 -0.49 -9.21 -44.65
C ALA A 13 -0.72 -9.91 -43.29
N LEU A 14 -0.45 -11.22 -43.19
CA LEU A 14 -0.60 -12.01 -41.97
C LEU A 14 0.73 -12.35 -41.27
N LEU A 15 1.84 -11.79 -41.76
CA LEU A 15 3.19 -12.02 -41.23
C LEU A 15 3.97 -10.71 -41.00
N ALA A 16 3.25 -9.60 -40.87
CA ALA A 16 3.76 -8.32 -40.38
C ALA A 16 3.23 -7.98 -38.97
N ALA A 17 2.73 -8.99 -38.25
CA ALA A 17 2.34 -8.92 -36.83
C ALA A 17 3.40 -9.56 -35.90
N GLY A 18 4.51 -10.05 -36.47
CA GLY A 18 5.66 -10.55 -35.73
C GLY A 18 6.93 -10.03 -36.38
N LEU A 19 7.87 -9.55 -35.57
CA LEU A 19 9.19 -9.00 -35.96
C LEU A 19 9.18 -7.53 -36.43
N LEU A 20 8.91 -6.61 -35.51
CA LEU A 20 9.65 -5.35 -35.44
C LEU A 20 9.86 -4.96 -33.98
N SER A 21 11.14 -4.79 -33.63
CA SER A 21 11.71 -4.27 -32.39
C SER A 21 11.58 -5.09 -31.09
N ALA A 22 12.28 -6.23 -31.07
CA ALA A 22 13.09 -6.57 -29.91
C ALA A 22 14.28 -5.58 -29.84
N PHE A 23 14.05 -4.39 -29.29
CA PHE A 23 15.09 -3.48 -28.78
C PHE A 23 14.39 -2.36 -28.00
N SER A 24 14.49 -2.46 -26.68
CA SER A 24 14.38 -1.42 -25.64
C SER A 24 13.72 -2.04 -24.42
N PHE A 25 14.58 -2.57 -23.54
CA PHE A 25 14.30 -2.55 -22.10
C PHE A 25 13.79 -1.15 -21.72
N GLN A 26 12.91 -1.08 -20.72
CA GLN A 26 12.09 0.06 -20.26
C GLN A 26 10.63 0.00 -20.78
N PHE A 27 9.82 -0.91 -20.21
CA PHE A 27 8.35 -0.81 -20.28
C PHE A 27 7.74 -0.90 -18.87
N PHE A 28 8.06 0.12 -18.08
CA PHE A 28 7.12 0.74 -17.14
C PHE A 28 6.77 2.09 -17.77
N SER A 29 5.75 2.14 -18.63
CA SER A 29 5.37 3.41 -19.30
C SER A 29 3.87 3.65 -19.31
N LEU A 30 3.23 3.33 -18.19
CA LEU A 30 1.99 3.98 -17.76
C LEU A 30 2.06 4.48 -16.31
N PHE A 31 3.04 4.05 -15.52
CA PHE A 31 3.15 4.38 -14.10
C PHE A 31 4.61 4.73 -13.76
N GLY A 32 4.81 5.71 -12.86
CA GLY A 32 6.07 5.83 -12.14
C GLY A 32 6.46 4.47 -11.52
N GLN A 33 7.74 4.27 -11.25
CA GLN A 33 8.32 3.04 -10.69
C GLN A 33 7.35 2.31 -9.74
N ALA A 34 7.12 1.01 -9.96
CA ALA A 34 6.31 0.20 -9.04
C ALA A 34 6.81 0.38 -7.60
N PRO A 35 5.91 0.49 -6.62
CA PRO A 35 6.33 0.68 -5.24
C PRO A 35 7.12 -0.54 -4.76
N ASP A 36 8.14 -0.30 -3.94
CA ASP A 36 9.09 -1.34 -3.53
C ASP A 36 8.39 -2.52 -2.83
N TRP A 37 7.28 -2.27 -2.14
CA TRP A 37 6.50 -3.31 -1.47
C TRP A 37 5.94 -4.37 -2.43
N TRP A 38 5.77 -4.07 -3.73
CA TRP A 38 5.32 -5.08 -4.69
C TRP A 38 6.31 -6.22 -4.86
N THR A 39 7.62 -5.93 -4.83
CA THR A 39 8.64 -6.97 -4.92
C THR A 39 8.90 -7.57 -3.55
N GLN A 40 8.94 -6.76 -2.49
CA GLN A 40 9.18 -7.22 -1.11
C GLN A 40 8.08 -8.16 -0.60
N GLN A 41 6.82 -7.87 -0.88
CA GLN A 41 5.66 -8.68 -0.47
C GLN A 41 5.26 -9.72 -1.54
N GLY A 42 6.02 -9.89 -2.62
CA GLY A 42 5.74 -10.90 -3.64
C GLY A 42 4.43 -10.69 -4.41
N VAL A 43 4.03 -9.43 -4.64
CA VAL A 43 2.89 -9.07 -5.51
C VAL A 43 3.20 -9.39 -6.96
N ILE A 44 4.42 -9.07 -7.39
CA ILE A 44 4.91 -9.31 -8.75
C ILE A 44 6.13 -10.22 -8.73
N ASP A 45 6.24 -11.03 -9.77
CA ASP A 45 7.51 -11.65 -10.14
C ASP A 45 8.20 -10.72 -11.15
N PRO A 46 9.35 -10.10 -10.82
CA PRO A 46 10.06 -9.23 -11.74
C PRO A 46 10.61 -9.96 -12.97
N ALA A 47 10.68 -11.29 -12.95
CA ALA A 47 11.07 -12.11 -14.10
C ALA A 47 9.87 -12.45 -15.02
N ALA A 48 8.63 -12.22 -14.58
CA ALA A 48 7.45 -12.48 -15.39
C ALA A 48 7.21 -11.37 -16.42
N THR A 49 6.71 -11.76 -17.59
CA THR A 49 6.26 -10.81 -18.61
C THR A 49 5.03 -10.04 -18.12
N PRO A 50 5.01 -8.70 -18.15
CA PRO A 50 3.82 -7.93 -17.80
C PRO A 50 2.64 -8.22 -18.73
N ASP A 51 1.44 -8.38 -18.16
CA ASP A 51 0.20 -8.65 -18.90
C ASP A 51 -0.90 -7.64 -18.50
N ASP A 52 -0.57 -6.36 -18.53
CA ASP A 52 -1.40 -5.29 -17.94
C ASP A 52 -2.77 -5.12 -18.63
N TYR A 53 -2.92 -5.59 -19.86
CA TYR A 53 -4.18 -5.49 -20.61
C TYR A 53 -5.05 -6.75 -20.48
N ALA A 54 -4.55 -7.83 -19.87
CA ALA A 54 -5.34 -9.03 -19.66
C ALA A 54 -6.45 -8.81 -18.64
N ALA A 55 -7.55 -9.54 -18.82
CA ALA A 55 -8.65 -9.57 -17.86
C ALA A 55 -8.15 -10.06 -16.50
N ALA A 56 -8.55 -9.37 -15.44
CA ALA A 56 -8.19 -9.75 -14.09
C ALA A 56 -9.21 -10.70 -13.46
N ASN A 57 -8.74 -11.50 -12.51
CA ASN A 57 -9.59 -12.37 -11.69
C ASN A 57 -9.60 -11.94 -10.22
N ILE A 58 -10.57 -12.45 -9.46
CA ILE A 58 -10.77 -12.12 -8.05
C ILE A 58 -9.56 -12.55 -7.20
N GLY A 59 -8.92 -13.67 -7.52
CA GLY A 59 -7.74 -14.17 -6.82
C GLY A 59 -6.56 -13.19 -6.88
N GLN A 60 -6.34 -12.56 -8.03
CA GLN A 60 -5.32 -11.51 -8.21
C GLN A 60 -5.60 -10.29 -7.32
N LEU A 61 -6.86 -9.85 -7.23
CA LEU A 61 -7.25 -8.77 -6.32
C LEU A 61 -7.03 -9.16 -4.85
N LYS A 62 -7.45 -10.36 -4.46
CA LYS A 62 -7.24 -10.85 -3.08
C LYS A 62 -5.76 -10.94 -2.73
N HIS A 63 -4.93 -11.41 -3.65
CA HIS A 63 -3.47 -11.52 -3.46
C HIS A 63 -2.85 -10.15 -3.17
N ILE A 64 -3.00 -9.18 -4.08
CA ILE A 64 -2.38 -7.86 -3.90
C ILE A 64 -2.93 -7.11 -2.68
N ALA A 65 -4.23 -7.25 -2.40
CA ALA A 65 -4.85 -6.64 -1.22
C ALA A 65 -4.34 -7.29 0.09
N THR A 66 -4.09 -8.60 0.10
CA THR A 66 -3.47 -9.30 1.23
C THR A 66 -2.05 -8.79 1.48
N GLN A 67 -1.25 -8.65 0.42
CA GLN A 67 0.12 -8.13 0.52
C GLN A 67 0.16 -6.66 0.94
N ALA A 68 -0.73 -5.83 0.40
CA ALA A 68 -0.89 -4.45 0.82
C ALA A 68 -1.28 -4.34 2.30
N THR A 69 -2.12 -5.27 2.79
CA THR A 69 -2.51 -5.32 4.21
C THR A 69 -1.32 -5.66 5.10
N ALA A 70 -0.48 -6.63 4.70
CA ALA A 70 0.75 -6.96 5.40
C ALA A 70 1.71 -5.76 5.46
N GLU A 71 1.90 -5.07 4.34
CA GLU A 71 2.74 -3.86 4.26
C GLU A 71 2.22 -2.74 5.19
N MET A 72 0.92 -2.46 5.15
CA MET A 72 0.31 -1.44 6.01
C MET A 72 0.36 -1.81 7.49
N ASN A 73 0.17 -3.09 7.84
CA ASN A 73 0.33 -3.57 9.22
C ASN A 73 1.77 -3.43 9.72
N ALA A 74 2.75 -3.55 8.83
CA ALA A 74 4.17 -3.40 9.18
C ALA A 74 4.58 -1.93 9.34
N LYS A 75 4.05 -1.02 8.52
CA LYS A 75 4.58 0.36 8.40
C LYS A 75 3.69 1.46 8.98
N LEU A 76 2.38 1.27 9.08
CA LEU A 76 1.50 2.32 9.59
C LEU A 76 1.29 2.19 11.10
N PRO A 77 1.34 3.29 11.86
CA PRO A 77 0.83 3.32 13.23
C PRO A 77 -0.64 2.88 13.26
N GLY A 78 -0.96 1.82 14.01
CA GLY A 78 -2.31 1.21 14.03
C GLY A 78 -2.61 0.29 12.84
N GLY A 79 -1.62 0.00 11.99
CA GLY A 79 -1.66 -0.96 10.89
C GLY A 79 -2.69 -0.62 9.81
N ALA A 80 -3.14 -1.64 9.07
CA ALA A 80 -4.18 -1.53 8.05
C ALA A 80 -5.58 -1.19 8.63
N GLY A 81 -5.76 -1.32 9.94
CA GLY A 81 -7.04 -1.11 10.61
C GLY A 81 -7.99 -2.31 10.56
N GLU A 82 -9.03 -2.28 11.40
CA GLU A 82 -9.90 -3.43 11.65
C GLU A 82 -10.67 -3.89 10.40
N ALA A 83 -11.23 -2.97 9.62
CA ALA A 83 -12.04 -3.31 8.45
C ALA A 83 -11.25 -4.04 7.35
N ILE A 84 -10.01 -3.60 7.07
CA ILE A 84 -9.14 -4.24 6.07
C ILE A 84 -8.69 -5.61 6.58
N ASN A 85 -8.26 -5.69 7.84
CA ASN A 85 -7.85 -6.95 8.44
C ASN A 85 -9.00 -7.98 8.45
N ALA A 86 -10.21 -7.57 8.85
CA ALA A 86 -11.39 -8.44 8.82
C ALA A 86 -11.72 -8.94 7.42
N LEU A 87 -11.64 -8.05 6.41
CA LEU A 87 -11.86 -8.43 5.01
C LEU A 87 -10.86 -9.49 4.55
N VAL A 88 -9.56 -9.27 4.76
CA VAL A 88 -8.51 -10.22 4.34
C VAL A 88 -8.60 -11.52 5.11
N THR A 89 -8.86 -11.49 6.42
CA THR A 89 -9.10 -12.71 7.22
C THR A 89 -10.28 -13.49 6.68
N SER A 90 -11.35 -12.84 6.23
CA SER A 90 -12.52 -13.53 5.66
C SER A 90 -12.19 -14.32 4.39
N TRP A 91 -11.20 -13.88 3.60
CA TRP A 91 -10.78 -14.60 2.38
C TRP A 91 -9.93 -15.83 2.67
N GLN A 92 -9.28 -15.88 3.83
CA GLN A 92 -8.46 -17.01 4.28
C GLN A 92 -9.29 -18.09 4.98
N GLN A 93 -10.53 -17.78 5.39
CA GLN A 93 -11.42 -18.78 5.96
C GLN A 93 -11.87 -19.78 4.90
N PRO A 94 -12.02 -21.08 5.26
CA PRO A 94 -12.64 -22.04 4.37
C PRO A 94 -14.02 -21.54 3.93
N PRO A 95 -14.39 -21.75 2.66
CA PRO A 95 -15.72 -21.38 2.21
C PRO A 95 -16.75 -22.26 2.92
N ALA A 96 -18.00 -21.78 3.00
CA ALA A 96 -19.09 -22.57 3.56
C ALA A 96 -19.20 -23.92 2.84
N GLU A 97 -19.71 -24.94 3.53
CA GLU A 97 -19.86 -26.28 2.96
C GLU A 97 -20.64 -26.22 1.63
N GLY A 98 -20.04 -26.77 0.57
CA GLY A 98 -20.60 -26.75 -0.78
C GLY A 98 -20.34 -25.48 -1.60
N VAL A 99 -19.59 -24.51 -1.07
CA VAL A 99 -19.18 -23.29 -1.77
C VAL A 99 -17.69 -23.40 -2.15
N THR A 100 -17.34 -23.02 -3.38
CA THR A 100 -15.94 -22.91 -3.81
C THR A 100 -15.46 -21.47 -3.74
N HIS A 101 -14.15 -21.23 -3.57
CA HIS A 101 -13.62 -19.88 -3.70
C HIS A 101 -13.74 -19.37 -5.14
N ASP A 102 -14.19 -18.14 -5.31
CA ASP A 102 -14.33 -17.47 -6.62
C ASP A 102 -13.00 -16.93 -7.17
N ASP A 103 -11.85 -17.49 -6.78
CA ASP A 103 -10.53 -16.89 -7.06
C ASP A 103 -10.20 -16.82 -8.56
N PHE A 104 -10.81 -17.68 -9.37
CA PHE A 104 -10.66 -17.65 -10.83
C PHE A 104 -11.79 -16.92 -11.56
N ALA A 105 -12.80 -16.42 -10.83
CA ALA A 105 -13.88 -15.65 -11.41
C ALA A 105 -13.38 -14.28 -11.87
N ALA A 106 -14.00 -13.77 -12.92
CA ALA A 106 -13.65 -12.47 -13.48
C ALA A 106 -13.96 -11.33 -12.50
N LEU A 107 -13.05 -10.37 -12.41
CA LEU A 107 -13.19 -9.19 -11.57
C LEU A 107 -13.91 -8.06 -12.33
N ASN A 108 -14.91 -7.42 -11.71
CA ASN A 108 -15.49 -6.19 -12.22
C ASN A 108 -14.92 -4.93 -11.54
N LEU A 109 -15.07 -3.78 -12.21
CA LEU A 109 -14.57 -2.49 -11.70
C LEU A 109 -15.19 -2.07 -10.36
N GLY A 110 -16.45 -2.41 -10.11
CA GLY A 110 -17.12 -2.10 -8.84
C GLY A 110 -16.48 -2.83 -7.66
N GLN A 111 -16.16 -4.11 -7.83
CA GLN A 111 -15.45 -4.93 -6.85
C GLN A 111 -14.03 -4.39 -6.60
N LEU A 112 -13.30 -4.04 -7.66
CA LEU A 112 -11.97 -3.45 -7.55
C LEU A 112 -12.01 -2.14 -6.73
N LYS A 113 -12.93 -1.23 -7.08
CA LYS A 113 -13.10 0.05 -6.38
C LYS A 113 -13.52 -0.13 -4.94
N ALA A 114 -14.45 -1.04 -4.66
CA ALA A 114 -14.93 -1.30 -3.31
C ALA A 114 -13.81 -1.77 -2.37
N VAL A 115 -12.93 -2.67 -2.84
CA VAL A 115 -11.77 -3.12 -2.07
C VAL A 115 -10.75 -1.99 -1.95
N ALA A 116 -10.34 -1.37 -3.06
CA ALA A 116 -9.33 -0.31 -3.06
C ALA A 116 -9.72 0.88 -2.18
N LYS A 117 -11.00 1.25 -2.14
CA LYS A 117 -11.53 2.35 -1.32
C LYS A 117 -11.12 2.21 0.15
N LEU A 118 -11.17 1.00 0.71
CA LEU A 118 -10.80 0.76 2.11
C LEU A 118 -9.34 1.14 2.38
N PHE A 119 -8.44 0.79 1.46
CA PHE A 119 -7.01 1.14 1.55
C PHE A 119 -6.80 2.65 1.48
N TYR A 120 -7.43 3.33 0.51
CA TYR A 120 -7.31 4.79 0.39
C TYR A 120 -7.92 5.55 1.57
N ASP A 121 -9.06 5.10 2.10
CA ASP A 121 -9.65 5.69 3.30
C ASP A 121 -8.67 5.59 4.49
N ARG A 122 -8.00 4.44 4.65
CA ARG A 122 -7.00 4.24 5.71
C ARG A 122 -5.72 5.03 5.51
N LEU A 123 -5.22 5.09 4.26
CA LEU A 123 -4.06 5.88 3.87
C LEU A 123 -4.32 7.38 4.06
N ALA A 124 -5.52 7.86 3.76
CA ALA A 124 -5.92 9.24 4.00
C ALA A 124 -5.89 9.60 5.51
N VAL A 125 -6.31 8.68 6.39
CA VAL A 125 -6.15 8.85 7.85
C VAL A 125 -4.68 8.91 8.27
N ALA A 126 -3.79 8.21 7.55
CA ALA A 126 -2.34 8.34 7.70
C ALA A 126 -1.74 9.57 6.99
N GLY A 127 -2.58 10.44 6.42
CA GLY A 127 -2.17 11.67 5.73
C GLY A 127 -1.52 11.44 4.35
N TYR A 128 -1.76 10.28 3.73
CA TYR A 128 -1.30 10.00 2.38
C TYR A 128 -2.03 10.83 1.32
N GLY A 129 -1.28 11.43 0.39
CA GLY A 129 -1.79 12.14 -0.77
C GLY A 129 -0.97 11.91 -2.05
N GLY A 130 -0.16 10.85 -2.07
CA GLY A 130 0.78 10.57 -3.16
C GLY A 130 0.15 9.82 -4.36
N PRO A 131 0.93 9.61 -5.43
CA PRO A 131 0.51 8.80 -6.58
C PRO A 131 -0.03 7.43 -6.15
N PRO A 132 -1.04 6.85 -6.80
CA PRO A 132 -1.65 7.25 -8.06
C PRO A 132 -2.73 8.34 -7.95
N LEU A 133 -2.90 8.97 -6.77
CA LEU A 133 -3.88 10.05 -6.62
C LEU A 133 -3.47 11.26 -7.47
N ALA A 134 -4.42 11.82 -8.21
CA ALA A 134 -4.27 13.14 -8.81
C ALA A 134 -4.52 14.22 -7.74
N ASP A 135 -4.00 15.42 -7.97
CA ASP A 135 -4.13 16.53 -7.02
C ASP A 135 -5.60 16.78 -6.63
N GLY A 136 -5.87 16.80 -5.32
CA GLY A 136 -7.20 16.97 -4.75
C GLY A 136 -8.18 15.79 -4.95
N GLN A 137 -7.77 14.66 -5.53
CA GLN A 137 -8.63 13.49 -5.69
C GLN A 137 -8.47 12.51 -4.51
N PRO A 138 -9.58 12.04 -3.90
CA PRO A 138 -9.51 11.08 -2.79
C PRO A 138 -9.22 9.65 -3.24
N TYR A 139 -9.43 9.34 -4.53
CA TYR A 139 -9.35 7.99 -5.07
C TYR A 139 -8.69 7.97 -6.45
N PRO A 140 -8.08 6.84 -6.86
CA PRO A 140 -7.27 6.75 -8.07
C PRO A 140 -8.05 6.40 -9.35
N TRP A 141 -9.37 6.64 -9.37
CA TRP A 141 -10.19 6.47 -10.57
C TRP A 141 -10.69 7.84 -11.08
N PRO A 142 -10.98 7.96 -12.39
CA PRO A 142 -11.51 9.21 -12.94
C PRO A 142 -12.79 9.65 -12.23
N SER A 143 -13.03 10.96 -12.15
CA SER A 143 -14.28 11.53 -11.64
C SER A 143 -15.34 11.72 -12.75
N ASP A 144 -15.02 11.33 -13.98
CA ASP A 144 -15.92 11.41 -15.14
C ASP A 144 -16.77 10.13 -15.31
N ALA A 145 -17.49 10.04 -16.42
CA ALA A 145 -18.35 8.89 -16.71
C ALA A 145 -17.59 7.55 -16.73
N SER A 146 -16.32 7.52 -17.14
CA SER A 146 -15.50 6.29 -17.12
C SER A 146 -15.23 5.82 -15.69
N GLY A 147 -15.16 6.76 -14.75
CA GLY A 147 -15.08 6.52 -13.31
C GLY A 147 -16.33 5.92 -12.69
N THR A 148 -17.49 6.01 -13.35
CA THR A 148 -18.77 5.49 -12.83
C THR A 148 -19.05 4.05 -13.24
N ASP A 149 -18.29 3.49 -14.18
CA ASP A 149 -18.49 2.10 -14.61
C ASP A 149 -18.07 1.12 -13.52
N ASN A 150 -19.03 0.33 -13.05
CA ASN A 150 -18.85 -0.65 -11.99
C ASN A 150 -19.07 -2.09 -12.49
N TYR A 151 -19.55 -2.27 -13.72
CA TYR A 151 -19.94 -3.58 -14.25
C TYR A 151 -18.99 -4.08 -15.33
N ALA A 152 -18.18 -3.21 -15.93
CA ALA A 152 -17.12 -3.63 -16.83
C ALA A 152 -16.09 -4.51 -16.13
N LEU A 153 -15.48 -5.40 -16.92
CA LEU A 153 -14.35 -6.21 -16.50
C LEU A 153 -13.14 -5.33 -16.19
N ALA A 154 -12.50 -5.62 -15.07
CA ALA A 154 -11.21 -5.04 -14.73
C ALA A 154 -10.08 -5.76 -15.48
N ASN A 155 -9.01 -5.02 -15.78
CA ASN A 155 -7.75 -5.59 -16.27
C ASN A 155 -6.64 -5.54 -15.22
N ILE A 156 -5.57 -6.31 -15.43
CA ILE A 156 -4.45 -6.41 -14.50
C ILE A 156 -3.79 -5.04 -14.26
N GLY A 157 -3.68 -4.21 -15.30
CA GLY A 157 -3.14 -2.87 -15.23
C GLY A 157 -3.95 -1.94 -14.31
N GLN A 158 -5.28 -2.10 -14.26
CA GLN A 158 -6.13 -1.35 -13.33
C GLN A 158 -5.96 -1.80 -11.88
N ILE A 159 -5.77 -3.10 -11.62
CA ILE A 159 -5.41 -3.58 -10.27
C ILE A 159 -4.08 -2.96 -9.85
N LYS A 160 -3.06 -3.08 -10.71
CA LYS A 160 -1.74 -2.50 -10.50
C LYS A 160 -1.83 -1.01 -10.23
N HIS A 161 -2.57 -0.26 -11.05
CA HIS A 161 -2.77 1.17 -10.85
C HIS A 161 -3.35 1.49 -9.48
N VAL A 162 -4.48 0.90 -9.08
CA VAL A 162 -5.11 1.29 -7.81
C VAL A 162 -4.31 0.84 -6.58
N PHE A 163 -3.40 -0.13 -6.72
CA PHE A 163 -2.49 -0.58 -5.65
C PHE A 163 -1.05 -0.10 -5.87
N SER A 164 -0.80 0.93 -6.67
CA SER A 164 0.56 1.49 -6.85
C SER A 164 0.89 2.59 -5.83
N PHE A 165 0.18 2.65 -4.71
CA PHE A 165 0.44 3.61 -3.64
C PHE A 165 1.70 3.24 -2.86
N THR A 166 2.34 4.25 -2.28
CA THR A 166 3.38 4.05 -1.25
C THR A 166 2.72 3.93 0.11
N VAL A 167 3.20 3.05 0.97
CA VAL A 167 2.81 3.01 2.38
C VAL A 167 3.79 3.90 3.15
N PRO A 168 3.35 5.05 3.70
CA PRO A 168 4.21 5.86 4.56
C PRO A 168 4.72 5.03 5.74
N SER A 169 5.99 5.19 6.12
CA SER A 169 6.55 4.61 7.35
C SER A 169 6.14 5.39 8.61
N GLY A 170 5.40 6.49 8.47
CA GLY A 170 4.82 7.26 9.57
C GLY A 170 3.96 8.44 9.09
N PRO A 171 3.58 9.38 9.98
CA PRO A 171 2.73 10.52 9.63
C PRO A 171 3.34 11.44 8.55
N PRO A 172 2.59 12.37 7.93
CA PRO A 172 3.14 13.28 6.92
C PRO A 172 4.32 14.10 7.49
N GLY A 173 5.48 14.04 6.82
CA GLY A 173 6.72 14.64 7.31
C GLY A 173 7.59 13.70 8.15
N PHE A 174 7.11 12.48 8.41
CA PHE A 174 7.88 11.42 9.03
C PHE A 174 8.93 10.86 8.07
N VAL A 175 10.18 10.87 8.47
CA VAL A 175 11.30 10.24 7.80
C VAL A 175 11.95 9.32 8.82
N ASP A 176 12.13 8.04 8.50
CA ASP A 176 12.75 7.05 9.39
C ASP A 176 13.76 6.28 8.54
N THR A 177 14.98 6.81 8.48
CA THR A 177 16.02 6.33 7.55
C THR A 177 16.62 5.01 8.01
N ASP A 178 16.65 4.75 9.31
CA ASP A 178 17.24 3.54 9.90
C ASP A 178 16.22 2.43 10.21
N GLY A 179 14.92 2.74 10.09
CA GLY A 179 13.82 1.79 10.23
C GLY A 179 13.55 1.39 11.67
N ASN A 180 13.93 2.23 12.65
CA ASN A 180 13.79 1.93 14.06
C ASN A 180 12.41 2.31 14.65
N GLY A 181 11.57 3.00 13.85
CA GLY A 181 10.24 3.44 14.23
C GLY A 181 10.17 4.84 14.85
N ILE A 182 11.27 5.59 14.88
CA ILE A 182 11.39 6.98 15.35
C ILE A 182 11.62 7.90 14.14
N ASP A 183 11.08 9.11 14.19
CA ASP A 183 11.31 10.12 13.16
C ASP A 183 12.74 10.70 13.22
N ASP A 184 13.46 10.69 12.11
CA ASP A 184 14.79 11.29 11.90
C ASP A 184 14.84 12.74 12.43
N ASN A 185 13.78 13.55 12.23
CA ASN A 185 13.81 14.94 12.70
C ASN A 185 13.69 15.02 14.22
N TRP A 186 12.90 14.12 14.83
CA TRP A 186 12.84 13.99 16.29
C TRP A 186 14.17 13.50 16.85
N GLU A 187 14.80 12.48 16.25
CA GLU A 187 16.13 12.02 16.64
C GLU A 187 17.19 13.14 16.53
N LEU A 188 17.19 13.88 15.42
CA LEU A 188 18.07 15.03 15.21
C LEU A 188 17.80 16.18 16.19
N ALA A 189 16.53 16.42 16.56
CA ALA A 189 16.16 17.49 17.48
C ALA A 189 16.60 17.20 18.92
N HIS A 190 16.46 15.95 19.39
CA HIS A 190 16.74 15.58 20.78
C HIS A 190 18.15 15.01 21.00
N PHE A 191 18.76 14.39 19.98
CA PHE A 191 20.06 13.73 20.11
C PHE A 191 21.11 14.22 19.10
N GLY A 192 20.72 14.98 18.08
CA GLY A 192 21.64 15.50 17.07
C GLY A 192 22.19 14.47 16.08
N GLN A 193 21.64 13.25 16.08
CA GLN A 193 21.99 12.17 15.17
C GLN A 193 20.78 11.25 14.96
N ILE A 194 20.76 10.54 13.83
CA ILE A 194 19.84 9.42 13.58
C ILE A 194 20.42 8.12 14.14
N GLY A 195 19.61 7.10 14.40
CA GLY A 195 20.11 5.82 14.89
C GLY A 195 19.99 5.63 16.40
N ILE A 196 19.00 6.26 17.02
CA ILE A 196 18.78 6.22 18.46
C ILE A 196 18.08 4.91 18.84
N ASP A 197 18.58 4.24 19.86
CA ASP A 197 17.96 3.00 20.34
C ASP A 197 16.52 3.27 20.83
N PRO A 198 15.48 2.71 20.19
CA PRO A 198 14.09 2.97 20.55
C PRO A 198 13.70 2.43 21.92
N THR A 199 14.54 1.56 22.50
CA THR A 199 14.32 0.92 23.81
C THR A 199 15.08 1.58 24.96
N ALA A 200 15.96 2.53 24.66
CA ALA A 200 16.70 3.25 25.68
C ALA A 200 15.82 4.26 26.43
N ASP A 201 16.24 4.58 27.65
CA ASP A 201 15.62 5.51 28.60
C ASP A 201 16.74 6.45 29.11
N PRO A 202 17.05 7.53 28.38
CA PRO A 202 18.19 8.39 28.69
C PRO A 202 18.05 9.16 30.00
N ASP A 203 16.82 9.52 30.39
CA ASP A 203 16.54 10.34 31.57
C ASP A 203 16.10 9.52 32.81
N ASN A 204 15.93 8.20 32.65
CA ASN A 204 15.60 7.21 33.68
C ASN A 204 14.22 7.42 34.31
N ASP A 205 13.24 7.86 33.52
CA ASP A 205 11.86 8.04 33.97
C ASP A 205 10.98 6.79 33.78
N GLY A 206 11.50 5.77 33.08
CA GLY A 206 10.84 4.50 32.80
C GLY A 206 10.07 4.45 31.49
N LEU A 207 10.09 5.50 30.67
CA LEU A 207 9.63 5.51 29.29
C LEU A 207 10.81 5.25 28.34
N SER A 208 10.53 4.58 27.23
CA SER A 208 11.55 4.40 26.19
C SER A 208 11.45 5.52 25.16
N ASN A 209 12.54 5.80 24.44
CA ASN A 209 12.56 6.80 23.36
C ASN A 209 11.39 6.64 22.37
N LEU A 210 11.03 5.41 22.01
CA LEU A 210 9.86 5.16 21.15
C LEU A 210 8.53 5.55 21.82
N ALA A 211 8.35 5.24 23.10
CA ALA A 211 7.15 5.61 23.84
C ALA A 211 7.03 7.14 23.95
N GLU A 212 8.15 7.82 24.17
CA GLU A 212 8.24 9.27 24.26
C GLU A 212 7.99 9.95 22.92
N PHE A 213 8.58 9.43 21.84
CA PHE A 213 8.29 9.87 20.47
C PHE A 213 6.79 9.77 20.17
N LEU A 214 6.16 8.63 20.48
CA LEU A 214 4.73 8.42 20.28
C LEU A 214 3.86 9.34 21.17
N ALA A 215 4.38 9.75 22.33
CA ALA A 215 3.72 10.69 23.24
C ALA A 215 4.01 12.17 22.92
N GLY A 216 4.96 12.45 22.02
CA GLY A 216 5.46 13.81 21.77
C GLY A 216 6.20 14.42 22.97
N ALA A 217 6.83 13.58 23.79
CA ALA A 217 7.63 13.98 24.95
C ALA A 217 9.11 14.23 24.58
N ASP A 218 9.87 14.79 25.52
CA ASP A 218 11.31 15.04 25.37
C ASP A 218 12.09 13.93 26.09
N PRO A 219 12.87 13.10 25.37
CA PRO A 219 13.55 11.93 25.90
C PRO A 219 14.75 12.23 26.80
N ASN A 220 15.02 13.51 27.02
CA ASN A 220 16.05 13.97 27.95
C ASN A 220 15.43 14.66 29.18
N ALA A 221 14.10 14.62 29.33
CA ALA A 221 13.39 15.33 30.37
C ALA A 221 12.29 14.46 30.98
N ALA A 222 12.59 13.94 32.18
CA ALA A 222 11.71 13.01 32.88
C ALA A 222 10.26 13.52 32.90
N ALA A 223 9.34 12.67 32.46
CA ALA A 223 7.91 12.95 32.51
C ALA A 223 7.55 13.34 33.94
N GLU A 224 6.88 14.49 34.10
CA GLU A 224 6.53 14.98 35.43
C GLU A 224 5.78 13.89 36.20
N SER A 225 6.46 13.28 37.18
CA SER A 225 5.82 12.39 38.12
C SER A 225 4.73 13.21 38.80
N VAL A 226 3.46 12.93 38.54
CA VAL A 226 2.39 13.43 39.40
C VAL A 226 2.77 12.92 40.79
N PRO A 227 3.17 13.78 41.74
CA PRO A 227 3.53 13.29 43.07
C PRO A 227 2.30 12.55 43.60
N PRO A 228 2.46 11.39 44.26
CA PRO A 228 1.32 10.68 44.82
C PRO A 228 0.60 11.69 45.69
N ALA A 229 -0.61 12.09 45.26
CA ALA A 229 -1.43 13.01 46.00
C ALA A 229 -1.43 12.50 47.44
N SER A 230 -0.98 13.32 48.38
CA SER A 230 -0.95 12.94 49.79
C SER A 230 -2.37 12.55 50.17
N LEU A 231 -2.66 11.25 50.14
CA LEU A 231 -3.89 10.70 50.68
C LEU A 231 -3.76 10.94 52.17
N ASN A 232 -4.26 12.10 52.63
CA ASN A 232 -4.62 12.31 54.01
C ASN A 232 -5.72 11.31 54.32
N LEU A 233 -5.31 10.08 54.60
CA LEU A 233 -6.15 9.05 55.16
C LEU A 233 -6.46 9.52 56.58
N ILE A 234 -7.54 10.29 56.73
CA ILE A 234 -8.12 10.55 58.04
C ILE A 234 -8.66 9.20 58.50
N VAL A 235 -7.84 8.45 59.23
CA VAL A 235 -8.28 7.26 59.95
C VAL A 235 -9.18 7.74 61.07
N TYR A 236 -10.49 7.76 60.83
CA TYR A 236 -11.46 7.82 61.92
C TYR A 236 -11.40 6.47 62.64
N SER A 237 -10.78 6.47 63.81
CA SER A 237 -10.97 5.38 64.78
C SER A 237 -12.35 5.55 65.45
N PRO A 238 -13.04 4.44 65.76
CA PRO A 238 -14.44 4.43 66.22
C PRO A 238 -14.65 5.10 67.58
#